data_AF-A0A0Q0UYL1-F1
#
_entry.id   AF-A0A0Q0UYL1-F1
#
_cell.length_a   1.000
_cell.length_b   1.000
_cell.length_c   1.000
_cell.angle_alpha   90.00
_cell.angle_beta   90.00
_cell.angle_gamma   90.00
#
_symmetry.space_group_name_H-M   'P 1'
#
loop_
_entity.id
_entity.type
_entity.pdbx_description
1 polymer ?
#
loop_
_entity_poly.entity_id
_entity_poly.type
_entity_poly.pdbx_seq_one_letter_code
_entity_poly.pdbx_strand_id
1 'polypeptide(L)' 'MTKGGATYYYHLNGHGDVVALTDASGNVVVQYEYDAWGNIVNRRAGVGGSPGNPYTLGA' A
#
# COMPACT_ATOMS: atom_id res chain seq x y z
N MET A 1 5.80 -9.13 1.62
CA MET A 1 5.34 -10.07 0.58
C MET A 1 6.37 -10.18 -0.52
N THR A 2 6.51 -11.32 -1.19
CA THR A 2 7.35 -11.47 -2.38
C THR A 2 6.44 -11.72 -3.58
N LYS A 3 6.44 -10.82 -4.59
CA LYS A 3 5.64 -10.97 -5.83
C LYS A 3 6.53 -10.77 -7.04
N GLY A 4 6.57 -11.77 -7.92
CA GLY A 4 7.41 -11.73 -9.13
C GLY A 4 8.91 -11.61 -8.85
N GLY A 5 9.39 -12.08 -7.70
CA GLY A 5 10.79 -11.95 -7.27
C GLY A 5 11.13 -10.63 -6.57
N ALA A 6 10.20 -9.66 -6.52
CA ALA A 6 10.37 -8.42 -5.76
C ALA A 6 9.77 -8.55 -4.36
N THR A 7 10.53 -8.13 -3.34
CA THR A 7 10.06 -8.03 -1.96
C THR A 7 9.39 -6.68 -1.73
N TYR A 8 8.23 -6.70 -1.07
CA TYR A 8 7.49 -5.53 -0.65
C TYR A 8 7.16 -5.57 0.83
N TYR A 9 7.11 -4.39 1.45
CA TYR A 9 6.83 -4.19 2.86
C TYR A 9 5.56 -3.37 3.06
N TYR A 10 4.67 -3.88 3.90
CA TYR A 10 3.45 -3.18 4.29
C TYR A 10 3.74 -2.25 5.45
N HIS A 11 3.22 -1.04 5.35
CA HIS A 11 3.18 -0.07 6.42
C HIS A 11 1.75 0.00 6.92
N LEU A 12 1.58 -0.24 8.21
CA LEU A 12 0.28 -0.29 8.88
C LEU A 12 0.11 0.95 9.77
N ASN A 13 -1.12 1.46 9.90
CA ASN A 13 -1.45 2.44 10.94
C ASN A 13 -1.58 1.75 12.32
N GLY A 14 -1.86 2.54 13.37
CA GLY A 14 -2.09 2.03 14.72
C GLY A 14 -3.32 1.12 14.88
N HIS A 15 -4.21 1.07 13.89
CA HIS A 15 -5.37 0.17 13.85
C HIS A 15 -5.11 -1.12 13.04
N GLY A 16 -3.98 -1.21 12.34
CA GLY A 16 -3.65 -2.36 11.49
C GLY A 16 -4.09 -2.22 10.03
N ASP A 17 -4.51 -1.04 9.57
CA ASP A 17 -4.82 -0.79 8.17
C ASP A 17 -3.56 -0.47 7.36
N VAL A 18 -3.48 -0.96 6.12
CA VAL A 18 -2.35 -0.71 5.23
C VAL A 18 -2.37 0.74 4.72
N VAL A 19 -1.46 1.57 5.23
CA VAL A 19 -1.29 2.96 4.78
C VAL A 19 -0.28 3.12 3.66
N ALA A 20 0.68 2.20 3.51
CA ALA A 20 1.61 2.23 2.39
C ALA A 20 2.20 0.85 2.07
N LEU A 21 2.73 0.73 0.87
CA LEU A 21 3.53 -0.39 0.42
C LEU A 21 4.84 0.15 -0.16
N THR A 22 5.98 -0.37 0.29
CA THR A 22 7.30 -0.05 -0.26
C THR A 22 7.95 -1.27 -0.87
N ASP A 23 8.86 -1.07 -1.83
CA ASP A 23 9.71 -2.14 -2.36
C ASP A 23 10.92 -2.43 -1.43
N ALA A 24 11.75 -3.38 -1.85
CA ALA A 24 12.97 -3.78 -1.16
C ALA A 24 13.99 -2.64 -0.96
N SER A 25 13.94 -1.63 -1.84
CA SER A 25 14.83 -0.46 -1.84
C SER A 25 14.26 0.71 -1.04
N GLY A 26 13.06 0.57 -0.48
CA GLY A 26 12.37 1.62 0.26
C GLY A 26 11.58 2.59 -0.62
N ASN A 27 11.45 2.36 -1.93
CA ASN A 27 10.61 3.20 -2.78
C ASN A 27 9.15 2.95 -2.46
N VAL A 28 8.36 4.02 -2.33
CA VAL A 28 6.91 3.90 -2.19
C VAL A 28 6.32 3.42 -3.50
N VAL A 29 5.50 2.39 -3.40
CA VAL A 29 4.84 1.72 -4.51
C VAL A 29 3.36 2.10 -4.55
N VAL A 30 2.72 2.15 -3.37
CA VAL A 30 1.39 2.74 -3.21
C VAL A 30 1.25 3.31 -1.80
N GLN A 31 0.46 4.38 -1.67
CA GLN A 31 0.08 4.97 -0.39
C GLN A 31 -1.44 5.20 -0.37
N TYR A 32 -2.04 4.95 0.78
CA TYR A 32 -3.45 5.15 1.08
C TYR A 32 -3.59 6.24 2.13
N GLU A 33 -4.50 7.18 1.87
CA GLU A 33 -4.95 8.15 2.87
C GLU A 33 -6.36 7.73 3.28
N TYR A 34 -6.60 7.68 4.59
CA TYR A 34 -7.86 7.29 5.19
C TYR A 34 -8.50 8.48 5.91
N ASP A 35 -9.83 8.55 5.92
CA ASP A 35 -10.55 9.43 6.84
C ASP A 35 -10.59 8.86 8.27
N ALA A 36 -11.19 9.61 9.21
CA ALA A 36 -11.31 9.21 10.61
C ALA A 36 -12.18 7.95 10.83
N TRP A 37 -12.92 7.50 9.81
CA TRP A 37 -13.76 6.31 9.84
C TRP A 37 -13.12 5.10 9.14
N GLY A 38 -11.88 5.25 8.63
CA GLY A 38 -11.16 4.18 7.95
C GLY A 38 -11.53 4.02 6.48
N ASN A 39 -12.24 4.99 5.87
CA ASN A 39 -12.51 4.96 4.43
C ASN A 39 -11.33 5.53 3.64
N ILE A 40 -10.97 4.90 2.52
CA ILE A 40 -9.93 5.41 1.63
C ILE A 40 -10.43 6.68 0.95
N VAL A 41 -9.80 7.81 1.26
CA VAL A 41 -10.08 9.10 0.60
C VAL A 41 -9.11 9.39 -0.53
N ASN A 42 -7.94 8.75 -0.53
CA ASN A 42 -6.96 8.90 -1.60
C ASN A 42 -6.09 7.66 -1.77
N ARG A 43 -5.72 7.37 -3.02
CA ARG A 43 -4.74 6.34 -3.36
C ARG A 43 -3.70 6.94 -4.30
N ARG A 44 -2.47 7.08 -3.81
CA ARG A 44 -1.34 7.55 -4.61
C ARG A 44 -0.50 6.38 -5.06
N ALA A 45 -0.38 6.16 -6.37
CA ALA A 45 0.60 5.24 -6.92
C ALA A 45 1.99 5.89 -6.85
N GLY A 46 2.97 5.15 -6.36
CA GLY A 46 4.36 5.60 -6.30
C GLY A 46 5.15 5.16 -7.54
N VAL A 47 6.41 5.61 -7.61
CA VAL A 47 7.28 5.45 -8.80
C VAL A 47 7.77 4.00 -8.98
N GLY A 48 7.64 3.15 -7.95
CA GLY A 48 8.13 1.76 -7.92
C GLY A 48 7.39 0.74 -8.80
N GLY A 49 6.55 1.19 -9.73
CA GLY A 49 5.91 0.35 -10.75
C GLY A 49 4.63 -0.31 -10.23
N SER A 50 3.56 -0.23 -11.01
CA SER A 50 2.23 -0.77 -10.75
C SER A 50 2.23 -2.24 -10.29
N PRO A 51 2.21 -2.58 -9.00
CA PRO A 51 1.82 -3.91 -8.60
C PRO A 51 0.32 -3.79 -8.43
N GLY A 52 -0.46 -4.29 -9.40
CA GLY A 52 -1.92 -4.38 -9.27
C GLY A 52 -2.27 -4.66 -7.80
N ASN A 53 -2.90 -3.66 -7.18
CA ASN A 53 -3.08 -3.58 -5.75
C ASN A 53 -3.78 -4.88 -5.31
N PRO A 54 -3.13 -5.79 -4.57
CA PRO A 54 -3.76 -7.07 -4.23
C PRO A 54 -4.85 -6.92 -3.17
N TYR A 55 -5.01 -5.74 -2.59
CA TYR A 55 -5.94 -5.46 -1.50
C TYR A 55 -6.80 -4.24 -1.86
N THR A 56 -7.70 -4.42 -2.81
CA THR A 56 -9.02 -3.78 -2.65
C THR A 56 -9.69 -4.54 -1.52
N LEU A 57 -9.55 -4.04 -0.27
CA LEU A 57 -10.51 -4.40 0.78
C LEU A 57 -11.89 -4.03 0.21
N GLY A 58 -12.72 -5.06 0.09
CA GLY A 58 -13.89 -5.07 -0.75
C GLY A 58 -14.86 -3.92 -0.50
N ALA A 59 -15.48 -3.49 -1.59
CA ALA A 59 -16.92 -3.34 -1.64
C ALA A 59 -17.44 -4.34 -2.68
#